data_AF-A0A1W9J9W8-F1
#
_entry.id   AF-A0A1W9J9W8-F1
#
_cell.length_a   1.000
_cell.length_b   1.000
_cell.length_c   1.000
_cell.angle_alpha   90.00
_cell.angle_beta   90.00
_cell.angle_gamma   90.00
#
_symmetry.space_group_name_H-M   'P 1'
#
loop_
_entity.id
_entity.type
_entity.pdbx_description
1 polymer ?
#
loop_
_entity_poly.entity_id
_entity_poly.type
_entity_poly.pdbx_seq_one_letter_code
_entity_poly.pdbx_strand_id
1 'polypeptide(L)'
;MYGGMIMVGDFDDNRLHLNKGRMMAEQYPGYEELLAKLSSAVRARIPPSLDKVIKLQRRDYKLRLTTDEEIFNLHRMITPSTPKDIIDNWNLITLVRPQGKLVFLLGEVRRKNGCPRITSDIVSIDREFGFLTTISGSLYELGDPKNAPPTELELFLVCRTFHSWGFGDELGVPLYSINYH
;
A
#
# COMPACT_ATOMS: atom_id res chain seq x y z
N MET A 1 30.72 -19.88 -23.05
CA MET A 1 30.33 -20.15 -21.66
C MET A 1 30.70 -18.95 -20.83
N TYR A 2 29.74 -18.10 -20.48
CA TYR A 2 29.94 -16.95 -19.58
C TYR A 2 28.97 -17.13 -18.42
N GLY A 3 29.51 -17.51 -17.26
CA GLY A 3 28.77 -17.60 -16.00
C GLY A 3 28.68 -16.20 -15.38
N GLY A 4 27.52 -15.57 -15.53
CA GLY A 4 27.17 -14.35 -14.81
C GLY A 4 26.69 -14.71 -13.40
N MET A 5 27.54 -14.43 -12.42
CA MET A 5 27.25 -14.56 -10.99
C MET A 5 26.22 -13.50 -10.59
N ILE A 6 24.99 -13.92 -10.30
CA ILE A 6 23.94 -13.03 -9.76
C ILE A 6 24.22 -12.86 -8.27
N MET A 7 24.66 -11.67 -7.89
CA MET A 7 24.74 -11.25 -6.50
C MET A 7 23.32 -11.05 -6.00
N VAL A 8 22.76 -12.07 -5.33
CA VAL A 8 21.56 -11.93 -4.51
C VAL A 8 22.01 -11.12 -3.29
N GLY A 9 21.72 -9.83 -3.30
CA GLY A 9 21.87 -8.99 -2.12
C GLY A 9 20.79 -9.40 -1.12
N ASP A 10 21.20 -10.05 -0.04
CA ASP A 10 20.37 -10.32 1.13
C ASP A 10 19.83 -8.99 1.67
N PHE A 11 18.58 -8.68 1.32
CA PHE A 11 17.78 -7.64 1.96
C PHE A 11 17.37 -8.17 3.34
N ASP A 12 18.32 -8.11 4.28
CA ASP A 12 18.09 -8.44 5.68
C ASP A 12 17.39 -7.25 6.37
N ASP A 13 16.16 -6.97 5.97
CA ASP A 13 15.31 -5.87 6.45
C ASP A 13 14.44 -6.31 7.64
N ASN A 14 15.02 -7.11 8.54
CA ASN A 14 14.28 -7.78 9.62
C ASN A 14 14.72 -7.39 11.04
N ARG A 15 15.48 -6.31 11.24
CA ARG A 15 16.02 -5.96 12.57
C ARG A 15 15.76 -4.57 13.14
N LEU A 16 14.99 -3.69 12.49
CA LEU A 16 14.72 -2.34 13.04
C LEU A 16 13.25 -1.95 13.27
N HIS A 17 12.26 -2.80 12.94
CA HIS A 17 10.85 -2.40 13.04
C HIS A 17 9.97 -3.15 14.05
N LEU A 18 10.48 -4.15 14.76
CA LEU A 18 9.65 -4.95 15.68
C LEU A 18 9.31 -4.27 17.03
N ASN A 19 10.04 -3.22 17.45
CA ASN A 19 9.79 -2.56 18.74
C ASN A 19 9.05 -1.21 18.69
N LYS A 20 8.72 -0.66 17.51
CA LYS A 20 7.89 0.55 17.40
C LYS A 20 6.40 0.28 17.14
N GLY A 21 6.03 -0.97 16.87
CA GLY A 21 4.66 -1.35 16.51
C GLY A 21 3.66 -1.40 17.67
N ARG A 22 4.13 -1.41 18.93
CA ARG A 22 3.27 -1.65 20.12
C ARG A 22 2.78 -0.38 20.82
N MET A 23 3.38 0.78 20.58
CA MET A 23 3.03 2.03 21.29
C MET A 23 2.07 2.97 20.55
N MET A 24 1.63 2.65 19.33
CA MET A 24 0.82 3.58 18.53
C MET A 24 -0.62 3.12 18.30
N ALA A 25 -0.99 1.88 18.62
CA ALA A 25 -2.29 1.34 18.20
C ALA A 25 -3.51 1.83 19.01
N GLU A 26 -3.32 2.51 20.15
CA GLU A 26 -4.43 2.79 21.08
C GLU A 26 -5.07 4.18 20.97
N GLN A 27 -4.51 5.11 20.17
CA GLN A 27 -5.09 6.46 20.00
C GLN A 27 -4.86 7.00 18.59
N TYR A 28 -5.25 6.25 17.56
CA TYR A 28 -5.42 6.88 16.25
C TYR A 28 -6.77 7.59 16.21
N PRO A 29 -6.80 8.93 16.05
CA PRO A 29 -8.05 9.65 15.84
C PRO A 29 -8.83 9.04 14.67
N GLY A 30 -10.16 9.04 14.77
CA GLY A 30 -11.02 8.47 13.74
C GLY A 30 -10.75 9.10 12.36
N TYR A 31 -11.09 8.38 11.30
CA TYR A 31 -10.93 8.78 9.88
C TYR A 31 -11.35 10.24 9.62
N GLU A 32 -12.51 10.64 10.15
CA GLU A 32 -13.07 11.99 10.02
C GLU A 32 -12.23 13.07 10.74
N GLU A 33 -11.64 12.74 11.88
CA GLU A 33 -10.84 13.67 12.66
C GLU A 33 -9.48 13.93 12.01
N LEU A 34 -8.88 12.92 11.36
CA LEU A 34 -7.67 13.11 10.56
C LEU A 34 -7.93 14.04 9.39
N LEU A 35 -9.02 13.83 8.65
CA LEU A 35 -9.43 14.71 7.57
C LEU A 35 -9.67 16.12 8.07
N ALA A 36 -10.43 16.30 9.16
CA ALA A 36 -10.72 17.60 9.74
C ALA A 36 -9.45 18.38 10.13
N LYS A 37 -8.37 17.68 10.51
CA LYS A 37 -7.07 18.27 10.86
C LYS A 37 -6.19 18.62 9.65
N LEU A 38 -6.48 18.11 8.46
CA LEU A 38 -5.74 18.50 7.26
C LEU A 38 -6.10 19.95 6.88
N SER A 39 -5.09 20.82 6.87
CA SER A 39 -5.28 22.20 6.41
C SER A 39 -5.70 22.23 4.94
N SER A 40 -6.47 23.24 4.55
CA SER A 40 -6.89 23.45 3.15
C SER A 40 -5.70 23.47 2.19
N ALA A 41 -4.56 24.00 2.64
CA ALA A 41 -3.30 24.01 1.89
C ALA A 41 -2.72 22.61 1.65
N VAL A 42 -2.84 21.68 2.60
CA VAL A 42 -2.42 20.29 2.41
C VAL A 42 -3.39 19.58 1.46
N ARG A 43 -4.70 19.73 1.67
CA ARG A 43 -5.73 19.12 0.82
C ARG A 43 -5.58 19.51 -0.65
N ALA A 44 -5.34 20.80 -0.94
CA ALA A 44 -5.12 21.31 -2.29
C ALA A 44 -3.90 20.71 -3.00
N ARG A 45 -2.97 20.08 -2.26
CA ARG A 45 -1.79 19.42 -2.81
C ARG A 45 -1.98 17.92 -3.00
N ILE A 46 -3.04 17.33 -2.44
CA ILE A 46 -3.38 15.91 -2.61
C ILE A 46 -3.73 15.65 -4.08
N PRO A 47 -3.10 14.66 -4.73
CA PRO A 47 -3.43 14.34 -6.11
C PRO A 47 -4.91 13.93 -6.20
N PRO A 48 -5.64 14.34 -7.25
CA PRO A 48 -7.05 14.01 -7.38
C PRO A 48 -7.31 12.54 -7.74
N SER A 49 -6.28 11.79 -8.12
CA SER A 49 -6.38 10.41 -8.60
C SER A 49 -5.02 9.70 -8.57
N LEU A 50 -5.02 8.37 -8.66
CA LEU A 50 -3.80 7.53 -8.66
C LEU A 50 -2.81 7.91 -9.79
N ASP A 51 -3.30 8.20 -11.00
CA ASP A 51 -2.47 8.55 -12.16
C ASP A 51 -1.76 9.92 -11.98
N LYS A 52 -2.19 10.72 -11.01
CA LYS A 52 -1.58 12.02 -10.68
C LYS A 52 -0.63 11.97 -9.48
N VAL A 53 -0.53 10.83 -8.78
CA VAL A 53 0.37 10.64 -7.63
C VAL A 53 1.84 10.78 -8.08
N ILE A 54 2.22 10.08 -9.14
CA ILE A 54 3.57 10.13 -9.71
C ILE A 54 3.69 11.38 -10.59
N LYS A 55 4.71 12.21 -10.38
CA LYS A 55 4.92 13.46 -11.14
C LYS A 55 6.14 13.39 -12.05
N LEU A 56 7.18 12.68 -11.63
CA LEU A 56 8.38 12.45 -12.42
C LEU A 56 8.27 11.12 -13.16
N GLN A 57 8.99 10.99 -14.28
CA GLN A 57 9.13 9.73 -15.03
C GLN A 57 7.80 9.03 -15.39
N ARG A 58 6.72 9.80 -15.59
CA ARG A 58 5.36 9.30 -15.94
C ARG A 58 5.28 8.44 -17.19
N ARG A 59 6.30 8.50 -18.04
CA ARG A 59 6.43 7.64 -19.21
C ARG A 59 6.69 6.19 -18.81
N ASP A 60 7.53 6.00 -17.80
CA ASP A 60 8.09 4.70 -17.41
C ASP A 60 7.40 4.15 -16.16
N TYR A 61 6.85 5.03 -15.33
CA TYR A 61 6.12 4.68 -14.11
C TYR A 61 4.65 5.08 -14.18
N LYS A 62 3.76 4.18 -13.76
CA LYS A 62 2.32 4.43 -13.68
C LYS A 62 1.73 3.80 -12.43
N LEU A 63 0.91 4.57 -11.70
CA LEU A 63 0.11 4.07 -10.59
C LEU A 63 -1.36 4.03 -11.01
N ARG A 64 -2.01 2.88 -10.87
CA ARG A 64 -3.42 2.69 -11.26
C ARG A 64 -4.10 1.60 -10.44
N LEU A 65 -5.40 1.43 -10.62
CA LEU A 65 -6.09 0.23 -10.15
C LEU A 65 -5.52 -1.01 -10.86
N THR A 66 -5.48 -2.12 -10.13
CA THR A 66 -5.00 -3.42 -10.60
C THR A 66 -6.03 -4.02 -11.56
N THR A 67 -5.58 -4.59 -12.67
CA THR A 67 -6.49 -5.24 -13.63
C THR A 67 -6.82 -6.67 -13.21
N ASP A 68 -7.92 -7.21 -13.73
CA ASP A 68 -8.28 -8.62 -13.50
C ASP A 68 -7.20 -9.60 -13.96
N GLU A 69 -6.50 -9.29 -15.06
CA GLU A 69 -5.37 -10.10 -15.55
C GLU A 69 -4.22 -10.14 -14.53
N GLU A 70 -3.92 -9.02 -13.87
CA GLU A 70 -2.87 -8.95 -12.85
C GLU A 70 -3.28 -9.71 -11.59
N ILE A 71 -4.55 -9.59 -11.18
CA ILE A 71 -5.11 -10.37 -10.07
C ILE A 71 -5.05 -11.87 -10.39
N PHE A 72 -5.40 -12.26 -11.62
CA PHE A 72 -5.34 -13.64 -12.08
C PHE A 72 -3.91 -14.20 -12.02
N ASN A 73 -2.91 -13.42 -12.43
CA ASN A 73 -1.51 -13.84 -12.36
C ASN A 73 -1.00 -14.06 -10.92
N LEU A 74 -1.57 -13.33 -9.95
CA LEU A 74 -1.32 -13.50 -8.52
C LEU A 74 -2.10 -14.68 -7.89
N HIS A 75 -3.02 -15.31 -8.63
CA HIS A 75 -3.88 -16.32 -8.04
C HIS A 75 -3.10 -17.56 -7.61
N ARG A 76 -3.12 -17.89 -6.32
CA ARG A 76 -2.54 -19.11 -5.77
C ARG A 76 -3.42 -19.58 -4.61
N MET A 77 -3.50 -20.89 -4.42
CA MET A 77 -4.13 -21.46 -3.23
C MET A 77 -3.30 -21.07 -2.00
N ILE A 78 -3.95 -20.48 -1.01
CA ILE A 78 -3.31 -20.10 0.25
C ILE A 78 -3.80 -21.05 1.34
N THR A 79 -2.88 -21.75 2.00
CA THR A 79 -3.23 -22.58 3.15
C THR A 79 -3.80 -21.68 4.26
N PRO A 80 -5.04 -21.91 4.72
CA PRO A 80 -5.63 -21.10 5.77
C PRO A 80 -4.78 -21.10 7.03
N SER A 81 -4.51 -19.91 7.57
CA SER A 81 -3.89 -19.71 8.88
C SER A 81 -4.46 -18.44 9.51
N THR A 82 -4.04 -18.10 10.74
CA THR A 82 -4.57 -16.91 11.42
C THR A 82 -4.16 -15.63 10.68
N PRO A 83 -5.11 -14.87 10.10
CA PRO A 83 -4.77 -13.63 9.42
C PRO A 83 -4.29 -12.59 10.42
N LYS A 84 -3.34 -11.76 9.98
CA LYS A 84 -2.81 -10.64 10.77
C LYS A 84 -3.91 -9.60 11.06
N ASP A 85 -4.72 -9.31 10.06
CA ASP A 85 -5.84 -8.38 10.10
C ASP A 85 -6.85 -8.74 8.98
N ILE A 86 -8.07 -8.24 9.12
CA ILE A 86 -9.10 -8.24 8.06
C ILE A 86 -9.15 -6.83 7.47
N ILE A 87 -9.13 -6.73 6.14
CA ILE A 87 -9.14 -5.46 5.42
C ILE A 87 -10.45 -5.33 4.65
N ASP A 88 -11.26 -4.33 5.02
CA ASP A 88 -12.51 -3.95 4.37
C ASP A 88 -12.32 -2.75 3.44
N ASN A 89 -13.36 -2.42 2.67
CA ASN A 89 -13.40 -1.24 1.80
C ASN A 89 -12.13 -1.11 0.95
N TRP A 90 -11.67 -2.24 0.40
CA TRP A 90 -10.35 -2.31 -0.20
C TRP A 90 -10.34 -2.16 -1.71
N ASN A 91 -9.24 -1.61 -2.21
CA ASN A 91 -8.82 -1.56 -3.61
C ASN A 91 -7.46 -2.24 -3.76
N LEU A 92 -7.23 -2.90 -4.89
CA LEU A 92 -5.88 -3.32 -5.30
C LEU A 92 -5.30 -2.25 -6.23
N ILE A 93 -4.13 -1.71 -5.90
CA ILE A 93 -3.43 -0.72 -6.73
C ILE A 93 -2.11 -1.30 -7.26
N THR A 94 -1.78 -1.00 -8.51
CA THR A 94 -0.57 -1.48 -9.18
C THR A 94 0.36 -0.32 -9.51
N LEU A 95 1.62 -0.44 -9.11
CA LEU A 95 2.73 0.37 -9.60
C LEU A 95 3.42 -0.38 -10.75
N VAL A 96 3.27 0.17 -11.95
CA VAL A 96 4.01 -0.27 -13.14
C VAL A 96 5.35 0.46 -13.18
N ARG A 97 6.43 -0.28 -13.40
CA ARG A 97 7.81 0.22 -13.51
C ARG A 97 8.59 -0.55 -14.59
N PRO A 98 9.75 -0.07 -15.06
CA PRO A 98 10.54 -0.78 -16.08
C PRO A 98 10.91 -2.22 -15.70
N GLN A 99 11.10 -2.49 -14.41
CA GLN A 99 11.52 -3.81 -13.89
C GLN A 99 10.32 -4.75 -13.63
N GLY A 100 9.08 -4.30 -13.87
CA GLY A 100 7.89 -5.13 -13.65
C GLY A 100 6.75 -4.36 -12.99
N LYS A 101 5.93 -5.09 -12.23
CA LYS A 101 4.73 -4.55 -11.58
C LYS A 101 4.75 -4.93 -10.10
N LEU A 102 4.30 -4.04 -9.25
CA LEU A 102 4.07 -4.28 -7.83
C LEU A 102 2.58 -4.03 -7.55
N VAL A 103 1.94 -4.91 -6.80
CA VAL A 103 0.51 -4.85 -6.48
C VAL A 103 0.36 -4.68 -4.98
N PHE A 104 -0.40 -3.67 -4.55
CA PHE A 104 -0.60 -3.35 -3.14
C PHE A 104 -2.09 -3.41 -2.79
N LEU A 105 -2.40 -3.82 -1.57
CA LEU A 105 -3.74 -3.72 -1.00
C LEU A 105 -3.86 -2.40 -0.26
N LEU A 106 -4.87 -1.61 -0.61
CA LEU A 106 -5.23 -0.36 0.03
C LEU A 106 -6.66 -0.50 0.57
N GLY A 107 -6.86 -0.36 1.88
CA GLY A 107 -8.19 -0.49 2.47
C GLY A 107 -8.19 -0.22 3.97
N GLU A 108 -9.29 -0.54 4.63
CA GLU A 108 -9.56 -0.20 6.03
C GLU A 108 -9.36 -1.42 6.94
N VAL A 109 -8.57 -1.28 8.00
CA VAL A 109 -8.35 -2.36 8.95
C VAL A 109 -9.56 -2.49 9.88
N ARG A 110 -10.32 -3.59 9.77
CA ARG A 110 -11.57 -3.82 10.53
C ARG A 110 -11.40 -3.63 12.03
N ARG A 111 -10.35 -4.22 12.62
CA ARG A 111 -10.09 -4.20 14.07
C ARG A 111 -9.57 -2.85 14.59
N LYS A 112 -9.33 -1.87 13.72
CA LYS A 112 -8.75 -0.56 14.06
C LYS A 112 -9.68 0.59 13.67
N ASN A 113 -10.98 0.41 13.89
CA ASN A 113 -12.01 1.42 13.60
C ASN A 113 -11.92 1.95 12.16
N GLY A 114 -11.63 1.06 11.19
CA GLY A 114 -11.52 1.42 9.78
C GLY A 114 -10.26 2.22 9.43
N CYS A 115 -9.19 2.16 10.23
CA CYS A 115 -7.95 2.88 9.93
C CYS A 115 -7.40 2.46 8.55
N PRO A 116 -7.18 3.40 7.61
CA PRO A 116 -6.73 3.06 6.27
C PRO A 116 -5.28 2.56 6.32
N ARG A 117 -4.99 1.56 5.51
CA ARG A 117 -3.69 0.90 5.40
C ARG A 117 -3.42 0.58 3.95
N ILE A 118 -2.13 0.67 3.61
CA ILE A 118 -1.57 0.08 2.41
C ILE A 118 -0.59 -1.02 2.83
N THR A 119 -0.68 -2.20 2.20
CA THR A 119 0.24 -3.32 2.44
C THR A 119 1.50 -3.19 1.59
N SER A 120 2.54 -3.96 1.93
CA SER A 120 3.63 -4.24 0.99
C SER A 120 3.12 -5.04 -0.23
N ASP A 121 4.01 -5.26 -1.20
CA ASP A 121 3.72 -5.98 -2.45
C ASP A 121 3.06 -7.33 -2.19
N ILE A 122 2.01 -7.63 -2.95
CA ILE A 122 1.23 -8.85 -2.86
C ILE A 122 1.88 -9.91 -3.74
N VAL A 123 2.14 -11.08 -3.17
CA VAL A 123 2.75 -12.21 -3.89
C VAL A 123 1.75 -13.30 -4.23
N SER A 124 0.64 -13.39 -3.49
CA SER A 124 -0.45 -14.30 -3.82
C SER A 124 -1.81 -13.80 -3.34
N ILE A 125 -2.85 -14.16 -4.09
CA ILE A 125 -4.25 -13.92 -3.75
C ILE A 125 -5.04 -15.22 -3.94
N ASP A 126 -5.78 -15.61 -2.91
CA ASP A 126 -6.78 -16.66 -2.96
C ASP A 126 -8.17 -16.02 -2.94
N ARG A 127 -8.79 -15.91 -4.12
CA ARG A 127 -10.11 -15.25 -4.27
C ARG A 127 -11.25 -16.13 -3.76
N GLU A 128 -11.07 -17.44 -3.73
CA GLU A 128 -12.11 -18.37 -3.30
C GLU A 128 -12.29 -18.28 -1.78
N PHE A 129 -11.18 -18.22 -1.05
CA PHE A 129 -11.20 -18.12 0.40
C PHE A 129 -11.02 -16.70 0.94
N GLY A 130 -10.78 -15.71 0.07
CA GLY A 130 -10.65 -14.31 0.46
C GLY A 130 -9.37 -14.02 1.24
N PHE A 131 -8.23 -14.59 0.83
CA PHE A 131 -6.95 -14.35 1.49
C PHE A 131 -5.92 -13.75 0.53
N LEU A 132 -4.93 -13.05 1.08
CA LEU A 132 -3.72 -12.68 0.35
C LEU A 132 -2.49 -12.76 1.23
N THR A 133 -1.35 -13.01 0.60
CA THR A 133 -0.04 -12.90 1.25
C THR A 133 0.81 -11.83 0.58
N THR A 134 1.62 -11.20 1.40
CA THR A 134 2.53 -10.12 0.98
C THR A 134 3.97 -10.62 0.95
N ILE A 135 4.86 -9.90 0.27
CA ILE A 135 6.30 -10.19 0.21
C ILE A 135 6.96 -10.23 1.59
N SER A 136 6.37 -9.59 2.60
CA SER A 136 6.85 -9.65 3.99
C SER A 136 6.38 -10.90 4.74
N GLY A 137 5.65 -11.81 4.09
CA GLY A 137 5.02 -12.98 4.70
C GLY A 137 3.76 -12.68 5.53
N SER A 138 3.21 -11.46 5.50
CA SER A 138 1.95 -11.18 6.22
C SER A 138 0.75 -11.77 5.46
N LEU A 139 -0.10 -12.52 6.17
CA LEU A 139 -1.42 -12.98 5.69
C LEU A 139 -2.51 -11.99 6.08
N TYR A 140 -3.35 -11.62 5.12
CA TYR A 140 -4.54 -10.78 5.34
C TYR A 140 -5.78 -11.49 4.83
N GLU A 141 -6.89 -11.30 5.53
CA GLU A 141 -8.22 -11.68 5.07
C GLU A 141 -8.86 -10.48 4.36
N LEU A 142 -9.47 -10.73 3.22
CA LEU A 142 -10.19 -9.77 2.40
C LEU A 142 -11.64 -9.76 2.86
N GLY A 143 -12.06 -8.63 3.45
CA GLY A 143 -13.46 -8.34 3.70
C GLY A 143 -14.12 -7.75 2.48
N ASP A 144 -15.01 -6.77 2.67
CA ASP A 144 -15.81 -6.22 1.58
C ASP A 144 -14.94 -5.41 0.60
N PRO A 145 -15.03 -5.67 -0.72
CA PRO A 145 -14.31 -4.87 -1.71
C PRO A 145 -14.94 -3.49 -1.84
N LYS A 146 -14.11 -2.50 -2.20
CA LYS A 146 -14.58 -1.14 -2.50
C LYS A 146 -14.95 -1.02 -3.97
N ASN A 147 -16.20 -0.64 -4.24
CA ASN A 147 -16.71 -0.38 -5.59
C ASN A 147 -16.47 1.08 -6.05
N ALA A 148 -15.45 1.74 -5.52
CA ALA A 148 -15.15 3.14 -5.79
C ALA A 148 -13.64 3.40 -5.84
N PRO A 149 -13.17 4.40 -6.61
CA PRO A 149 -11.77 4.81 -6.61
C PRO A 149 -11.27 5.21 -5.22
N PRO A 150 -9.95 5.26 -5.00
CA PRO A 150 -9.40 5.73 -3.75
C PRO A 150 -9.84 7.15 -3.38
N THR A 151 -10.14 7.39 -2.10
CA THR A 151 -10.49 8.71 -1.57
C THR A 151 -9.27 9.62 -1.47
N GLU A 152 -9.51 10.91 -1.22
CA GLU A 152 -8.45 11.89 -0.96
C GLU A 152 -7.51 11.44 0.18
N LEU A 153 -8.05 10.89 1.28
CA LEU A 153 -7.22 10.43 2.39
C LEU A 153 -6.40 9.19 2.03
N GLU A 154 -6.98 8.28 1.26
CA GLU A 154 -6.26 7.10 0.78
C GLU A 154 -5.14 7.49 -0.18
N LEU A 155 -5.35 8.47 -1.07
CA LEU A 155 -4.32 9.02 -1.93
C LEU A 155 -3.22 9.73 -1.12
N PHE A 156 -3.59 10.44 -0.06
CA PHE A 156 -2.63 11.00 0.91
C PHE A 156 -1.79 9.89 1.58
N LEU A 157 -2.43 8.81 2.02
CA LEU A 157 -1.77 7.65 2.62
C LEU A 157 -0.79 6.99 1.63
N VAL A 158 -1.21 6.78 0.38
CA VAL A 158 -0.34 6.27 -0.69
C VAL A 158 0.90 7.13 -0.83
N CYS A 159 0.73 8.45 -0.91
CA CYS A 159 1.86 9.39 -1.05
C CYS A 159 2.84 9.26 0.13
N ARG A 160 2.32 9.27 1.36
CA ARG A 160 3.12 9.14 2.58
C ARG A 160 3.85 7.80 2.65
N THR A 161 3.18 6.71 2.30
CA THR A 161 3.80 5.39 2.33
C THR A 161 4.87 5.23 1.26
N PHE A 162 4.66 5.76 0.06
CA PHE A 162 5.67 5.73 -1.01
C PHE A 162 6.94 6.49 -0.61
N HIS A 163 6.79 7.61 0.10
CA HIS A 163 7.92 8.29 0.74
C HIS A 163 8.62 7.41 1.78
N SER A 164 7.86 6.75 2.66
CA SER A 164 8.44 5.85 3.67
C SER A 164 9.17 4.63 3.09
N TRP A 165 8.81 4.21 1.88
CA TRP A 165 9.48 3.12 1.14
C TRP A 165 10.62 3.61 0.24
N GLY A 166 10.92 4.91 0.23
CA GLY A 166 12.00 5.50 -0.58
C GLY A 166 11.63 5.78 -2.04
N PHE A 167 10.40 5.52 -2.48
CA PHE A 167 9.93 5.85 -3.84
C PHE A 167 9.56 7.32 -4.01
N GLY A 168 9.41 8.05 -2.90
CA GLY A 168 8.82 9.39 -2.89
C GLY A 168 9.55 10.38 -3.80
N ASP A 169 10.83 10.60 -3.54
CA ASP A 169 11.64 11.58 -4.27
C ASP A 169 11.92 11.14 -5.71
N GLU A 170 12.23 9.86 -5.94
CA GLU A 170 12.50 9.29 -7.27
C GLU A 170 11.32 9.51 -8.22
N LEU A 171 10.10 9.26 -7.75
CA LEU A 171 8.87 9.32 -8.56
C LEU A 171 8.21 10.72 -8.52
N GLY A 172 8.77 11.66 -7.76
CA GLY A 172 8.18 12.99 -7.54
C GLY A 172 6.81 12.93 -6.87
N VAL A 173 6.61 11.97 -5.97
CA VAL A 173 5.38 11.85 -5.19
C VAL A 173 5.29 13.05 -4.24
N PRO A 174 4.15 13.73 -4.12
CA PRO A 174 3.99 14.83 -3.17
C PRO A 174 4.32 14.40 -1.73
N LEU A 175 5.23 15.13 -1.08
CA LEU A 175 5.47 15.03 0.36
C LEU A 175 4.61 16.03 1.11
N TYR A 176 4.01 15.59 2.22
CA TYR A 176 3.26 16.44 3.14
C TYR A 176 3.91 16.35 4.52
N SER A 177 4.47 17.46 4.99
CA SER A 177 4.89 17.60 6.38
C SER A 177 3.66 17.95 7.23
N ILE A 178 3.21 17.02 8.07
CA ILE A 178 2.31 17.37 9.17
C ILE A 178 3.22 17.82 10.32
N ASN A 179 3.31 19.13 10.53
CA ASN A 179 3.94 19.65 11.74
C ASN A 179 2.98 19.36 12.91
N TYR A 180 3.31 18.38 13.74
CA TYR A 180 2.65 18.22 15.03
C TYR A 180 3.22 19.31 15.95
N HIS A 181 2.50 20.41 16.08
CA HIS A 181 2.76 21.44 17.09
C HIS A 181 2.03 21.08 18.38
#